data_AF-A0A9R0J0A0-F1
#
_entry.id   AF-A0A9R0J0A0-F1
#
_cell.length_a   1.000
_cell.length_b   1.000
_cell.length_c   1.000
_cell.angle_alpha   90.00
_cell.angle_beta   90.00
_cell.angle_gamma   90.00
#
_symmetry.space_group_name_H-M   'P 1'
#
loop_
_entity.id
_entity.type
_entity.pdbx_description
1 polymer ?
#
loop_
_entity_poly.entity_id
_entity_poly.type
_entity_poly.pdbx_seq_one_letter_code
_entity_poly.pdbx_strand_id
1 'polypeptide(L)'
;MVITNNPEWYDTMWAYKRDGSLPAEKMEAKKVVRNSCWFVIIRGQLYKRAFSLPLMRCISAYESARLIEEIHEGTCGNHLGGKTLALICQRQGYYWPTMLADAQEYVKKCEK
;
A
#
# COMPACT_ATOMS: atom_id res chain seq x y z
N MET A 1 -7.18 15.13 17.44
CA MET A 1 -7.10 14.00 16.49
C MET A 1 -6.81 12.75 17.30
N VAL A 2 -7.73 11.79 17.31
CA VAL A 2 -7.47 10.49 17.93
C VAL A 2 -6.55 9.74 16.96
N ILE A 3 -5.25 9.69 17.26
CA ILE A 3 -4.34 8.78 16.57
C ILE A 3 -4.68 7.40 17.11
N THR A 4 -5.59 6.69 16.44
CA THR A 4 -5.83 5.28 16.73
C THR A 4 -4.53 4.53 16.43
N ASN A 5 -3.87 4.03 17.47
CA ASN A 5 -2.59 3.34 17.40
C ASN A 5 -2.77 1.89 16.88
N ASN A 6 -3.54 1.74 15.80
CA ASN A 6 -3.72 0.46 15.14
C ASN A 6 -2.46 0.18 14.31
N PRO A 7 -1.89 -1.03 14.42
CA PRO A 7 -0.73 -1.38 13.62
C PRO A 7 -1.10 -1.35 12.13
N GLU A 8 -0.33 -0.60 11.35
CA GLU A 8 -0.43 -0.58 9.90
C GLU A 8 0.17 -1.86 9.33
N TRP A 9 -0.31 -2.27 8.15
CA TRP A 9 0.10 -3.52 7.51
C TRP A 9 1.62 -3.60 7.24
N TYR A 10 2.31 -2.46 7.14
CA TYR A 10 3.74 -2.38 6.84
C TYR A 10 4.63 -2.17 8.06
N ASP A 11 4.07 -2.02 9.26
CA ASP A 11 4.83 -1.67 10.48
C ASP A 11 5.95 -2.67 10.76
N THR A 12 5.66 -3.96 10.63
CA THR A 12 6.66 -5.02 10.82
C THR A 12 7.82 -4.90 9.84
N MET A 13 7.54 -4.60 8.57
CA MET A 13 8.57 -4.43 7.56
C MET A 13 9.38 -3.15 7.80
N TRP A 14 8.72 -2.07 8.22
CA TRP A 14 9.37 -0.80 8.53
C TRP A 14 10.28 -0.93 9.76
N ALA A 15 9.82 -1.58 10.84
CA ALA A 15 10.64 -1.87 12.02
C ALA A 15 11.88 -2.69 11.64
N TYR A 16 11.68 -3.80 10.91
CA TYR A 16 12.80 -4.61 10.40
C TYR A 16 13.80 -3.80 9.57
N LYS A 17 13.32 -2.90 8.71
CA LYS A 17 14.20 -2.05 7.88
C LYS A 17 14.91 -0.95 8.66
N ARG A 18 14.33 -0.48 9.76
CA ARG A 18 14.89 0.57 10.59
C ARG A 18 15.96 0.04 11.54
N ASP A 19 15.66 -1.03 12.27
CA ASP A 19 16.49 -1.50 13.40
C ASP A 19 16.68 -3.03 13.44
N GLY A 20 16.16 -3.76 12.45
CA GLY A 20 16.31 -5.22 12.38
C GLY A 20 15.31 -5.99 13.25
N SER A 21 14.35 -5.33 13.90
CA SER A 21 13.33 -6.00 14.71
C SER A 21 12.49 -6.99 13.90
N LEU A 22 12.25 -8.17 14.48
CA LEU A 22 11.46 -9.24 13.88
C LEU A 22 10.28 -9.63 14.79
N PRO A 23 9.15 -10.10 14.21
CA PRO A 23 8.08 -10.73 14.97
C PRO A 23 8.57 -11.92 15.78
N ALA A 24 7.88 -12.21 16.89
CA ALA A 24 8.12 -13.40 17.69
C ALA A 24 7.72 -14.70 16.95
N GLU A 25 6.70 -14.62 16.09
CA GLU A 25 6.23 -15.77 15.32
C GLU A 25 7.23 -16.08 14.19
N LYS A 26 7.71 -17.34 14.17
CA LYS A 26 8.83 -17.76 13.33
C LYS A 26 8.50 -17.70 11.84
N MET A 27 7.28 -18.01 11.44
CA MET A 27 6.87 -17.96 10.04
C MET A 27 6.74 -16.50 9.54
N GLU A 28 6.24 -15.59 10.37
CA GLU A 28 6.18 -14.15 10.10
C GLU A 28 7.57 -13.56 10.00
N ALA A 29 8.47 -13.85 10.94
CA ALA A 29 9.86 -13.42 10.86
C ALA A 29 10.53 -13.87 9.55
N LYS A 30 10.34 -15.13 9.16
CA LYS A 30 10.84 -15.64 7.87
C LYS A 30 10.24 -14.89 6.67
N LYS A 31 8.94 -14.60 6.69
CA LYS A 31 8.27 -13.83 5.62
C LYS A 31 8.86 -12.43 5.50
N VAL A 32 9.08 -11.74 6.63
CA VAL A 32 9.67 -10.39 6.67
C VAL A 32 11.06 -10.41 6.07
N VAL A 33 11.95 -11.29 6.55
CA VAL A 33 13.32 -11.41 6.03
C VAL A 33 13.31 -11.69 4.52
N ARG A 34 12.51 -12.67 4.07
CA ARG A 34 12.41 -13.04 2.64
C ARG A 34 11.93 -11.88 1.78
N ASN A 35 10.95 -11.12 2.25
CA ASN A 35 10.36 -10.04 1.48
C ASN A 35 11.17 -8.74 1.58
N SER A 36 12.08 -8.62 2.54
CA SER A 36 12.77 -7.39 2.86
C SER A 36 13.55 -6.79 1.69
N CYS A 37 14.10 -7.61 0.79
CA CYS A 37 14.83 -7.13 -0.38
C CYS A 37 13.96 -6.23 -1.30
N TRP A 38 12.64 -6.37 -1.23
CA TRP A 38 11.66 -5.57 -1.97
C TRP A 38 11.31 -4.24 -1.30
N PHE A 39 11.85 -3.93 -0.13
CA PHE A 39 11.53 -2.72 0.60
C PHE A 39 12.77 -1.90 0.94
N VAL A 40 12.60 -0.58 0.99
CA VAL A 40 13.64 0.38 1.37
C VAL A 40 13.01 1.55 2.11
N ILE A 41 13.72 2.13 3.08
CA ILE A 41 13.31 3.38 3.73
C ILE A 41 14.03 4.53 3.05
N ILE A 42 13.28 5.55 2.64
CA ILE A 42 13.81 6.80 2.08
C ILE A 42 13.12 7.95 2.83
N ARG A 43 13.92 8.84 3.43
CA ARG A 43 13.42 10.00 4.20
C ARG A 43 12.33 9.63 5.23
N GLY A 44 12.51 8.50 5.92
CA GLY A 44 11.59 8.02 6.96
C GLY A 44 10.37 7.24 6.47
N GLN A 45 10.13 7.17 5.16
CA GLN A 45 8.98 6.47 4.58
C GLN A 45 9.39 5.13 3.98
N LEU A 46 8.52 4.12 4.10
CA LEU A 46 8.74 2.81 3.47
C LEU A 46 8.35 2.88 1.99
N TYR A 47 9.19 2.30 1.15
CA TYR A 47 8.92 2.15 -0.26
C TYR A 47 9.06 0.70 -0.69
N LYS A 48 8.18 0.27 -1.60
CA LYS A 48 8.26 -1.00 -2.29
C LYS A 48 8.94 -0.86 -3.65
N ARG A 49 9.96 -1.69 -3.85
CA ARG A 49 10.61 -1.95 -5.13
C ARG A 49 9.75 -2.82 -6.04
N ALA A 50 9.88 -2.58 -7.32
CA ALA A 50 9.31 -3.37 -8.41
C ALA A 50 10.30 -3.39 -9.57
N PHE A 51 10.21 -4.40 -10.44
CA PHE A 51 11.12 -4.55 -11.57
C PHE A 51 10.92 -3.50 -12.65
N SER A 52 9.67 -3.24 -13.04
CA SER A 52 9.30 -2.39 -14.18
C SER A 52 8.39 -1.22 -13.78
N LEU A 53 8.23 -0.98 -12.49
CA LEU A 53 7.43 0.13 -11.97
C LEU A 53 8.33 1.09 -11.19
N PRO A 54 7.92 2.37 -11.07
CA PRO A 54 8.56 3.30 -10.17
C PRO A 54 8.64 2.74 -8.75
N LEU A 55 9.55 3.31 -7.96
CA LEU A 55 9.59 3.03 -6.54
C LEU A 55 8.28 3.53 -5.90
N MET A 56 7.52 2.63 -5.26
CA MET A 56 6.18 2.95 -4.76
C MET A 56 6.20 3.22 -3.26
N ARG A 57 5.68 4.36 -2.81
CA ARG A 57 5.48 4.66 -1.39
C ARG A 57 4.43 3.73 -0.81
N CYS A 58 4.76 3.07 0.31
CA CYS A 58 3.79 2.32 1.08
C CYS A 58 2.88 3.31 1.81
N ILE A 59 1.57 3.10 1.70
CA ILE A 59 0.56 4.00 2.27
C ILE A 59 -0.34 3.26 3.25
N SER A 60 -0.93 4.01 4.19
CA SER A 60 -1.87 3.46 5.18
C SER A 60 -3.20 3.06 4.56
N ALA A 61 -4.01 2.31 5.33
CA ALA A 61 -5.38 1.98 4.93
C ALA A 61 -6.26 3.23 4.70
N TYR A 62 -6.03 4.30 5.48
CA TYR A 62 -6.73 5.56 5.29
C TYR A 62 -6.31 6.27 4.00
N GLU A 63 -5.00 6.38 3.76
CA GLU A 63 -4.47 7.00 2.54
C GLU A 63 -4.92 6.24 1.29
N SER A 64 -4.93 4.90 1.32
CA SER A 64 -5.34 4.10 0.17
C SER A 64 -6.83 4.28 -0.16
N ALA A 65 -7.71 4.30 0.84
CA ALA A 65 -9.13 4.56 0.64
C ALA A 65 -9.37 5.93 -0.02
N ARG A 66 -8.70 6.98 0.49
CA ARG A 66 -8.79 8.34 -0.08
C ARG A 66 -8.24 8.43 -1.50
N LEU A 67 -7.14 7.72 -1.79
CA LEU A 67 -6.55 7.69 -3.12
C LEU A 67 -7.45 7.00 -4.16
N ILE A 68 -8.08 5.89 -3.78
CA ILE A 68 -9.04 5.17 -4.63
C ILE A 68 -10.22 6.10 -4.99
N GLU A 69 -10.81 6.75 -3.99
CA GLU A 69 -11.92 7.69 -4.15
C GLU A 69 -11.55 8.84 -5.09
N GLU A 70 -10.42 9.51 -4.84
CA GLU A 70 -9.97 10.64 -5.66
C GLU A 70 -9.73 10.25 -7.13
N ILE A 71 -9.11 9.09 -7.40
CA ILE A 71 -8.85 8.66 -8.78
C ILE A 71 -10.13 8.18 -9.47
N HIS A 72 -11.07 7.58 -8.74
CA HIS A 72 -12.31 7.05 -9.31
C HIS A 72 -13.36 8.15 -9.56
N GLU A 73 -13.57 9.03 -8.58
CA GLU A 73 -14.69 9.99 -8.49
C GLU A 73 -14.26 11.46 -8.41
N GLY A 74 -12.94 11.75 -8.33
CA GLY A 74 -12.45 13.13 -8.29
C GLY A 74 -12.75 13.92 -9.56
N THR A 75 -12.27 15.16 -9.65
CA THR A 75 -12.59 16.07 -10.77
C THR A 75 -12.26 15.50 -12.15
N CYS A 76 -11.26 14.62 -12.22
CA CYS A 76 -10.85 13.91 -13.44
C CYS A 76 -11.23 12.41 -13.44
N GLY A 77 -12.15 12.01 -12.56
CA GLY A 77 -12.58 10.63 -12.35
C GLY A 77 -13.35 10.08 -13.54
N ASN A 78 -12.85 8.99 -14.14
CA ASN A 78 -13.46 8.35 -15.31
C ASN A 78 -14.25 7.08 -14.94
N HIS A 79 -14.43 6.79 -13.64
CA HIS A 79 -15.04 5.59 -13.10
C HIS A 79 -14.55 4.30 -13.73
N LEU A 80 -13.23 4.19 -13.71
CA LEU A 80 -12.50 3.09 -14.29
C LEU A 80 -12.77 1.79 -13.54
N GLY A 81 -12.73 0.67 -14.26
CA GLY A 81 -12.79 -0.66 -13.64
C GLY A 81 -11.64 -0.87 -12.64
N GLY A 82 -11.89 -1.68 -11.60
CA GLY A 82 -10.98 -1.81 -10.44
C GLY A 82 -9.54 -2.22 -10.79
N LYS A 83 -9.34 -3.03 -11.85
CA LYS A 83 -8.00 -3.40 -12.33
C LYS A 83 -7.22 -2.19 -12.88
N THR A 84 -7.89 -1.34 -13.66
CA THR A 84 -7.30 -0.13 -14.23
C THR A 84 -7.00 0.87 -13.12
N LEU A 85 -7.92 1.01 -12.16
CA LEU A 85 -7.75 1.87 -10.99
C LEU A 85 -6.50 1.48 -10.17
N ALA A 86 -6.35 0.20 -9.84
CA ALA A 86 -5.15 -0.31 -9.15
C ALA A 86 -3.85 -0.02 -9.93
N LEU A 87 -3.87 -0.22 -11.26
CA LEU A 87 -2.69 0.06 -12.10
C LEU A 87 -2.32 1.56 -12.10
N ILE A 88 -3.30 2.45 -12.07
CA ILE A 88 -3.05 3.89 -11.97
C ILE A 88 -2.40 4.23 -10.63
N CYS A 89 -2.92 3.69 -9.51
CA CYS A 89 -2.31 3.89 -8.19
C CYS A 89 -0.83 3.45 -8.17
N GLN A 90 -0.51 2.30 -8.77
CA GLN A 90 0.88 1.82 -8.89
C GLN A 90 1.75 2.76 -9.73
N ARG A 91 1.22 3.22 -10.88
CA ARG A 91 1.94 4.13 -11.79
C ARG A 91 2.17 5.51 -11.17
N GLN A 92 1.29 5.96 -10.28
CA GLN A 92 1.49 7.17 -9.48
C GLN A 92 2.48 6.97 -8.33
N GLY A 93 3.00 5.75 -8.13
CA GLY A 93 4.01 5.46 -7.12
C GLY A 93 3.44 5.14 -5.75
N TYR A 94 2.27 4.52 -5.67
CA TYR A 94 1.68 4.09 -4.40
C TYR A 94 1.55 2.57 -4.30
N TYR A 95 1.63 2.04 -3.08
CA TYR A 95 1.51 0.60 -2.83
C TYR A 95 0.84 0.27 -1.49
N TRP A 96 -0.04 -0.73 -1.54
CA TRP A 96 -0.51 -1.51 -0.40
C TRP A 96 -0.90 -2.93 -0.87
N PRO A 97 -0.91 -3.95 0.01
CA PRO A 97 -1.04 -5.36 -0.39
C PRO A 97 -2.36 -5.72 -1.07
N THR A 98 -3.46 -5.09 -0.66
CA THR A 98 -4.84 -5.41 -1.07
C THR A 98 -5.36 -4.52 -2.20
N MET A 99 -4.50 -3.71 -2.82
CA MET A 99 -4.87 -2.70 -3.83
C MET A 99 -5.85 -3.15 -4.91
N LEU A 100 -5.66 -4.34 -5.49
CA LEU A 100 -6.57 -4.84 -6.51
C LEU A 100 -7.95 -5.17 -5.92
N ALA A 101 -7.99 -5.81 -4.76
CA ALA A 101 -9.24 -6.19 -4.11
C ALA A 101 -10.00 -4.93 -3.66
N ASP A 102 -9.32 -3.99 -3.02
CA ASP A 102 -9.93 -2.75 -2.53
C ASP A 102 -10.48 -1.91 -3.69
N ALA A 103 -9.73 -1.79 -4.79
CA ALA A 103 -10.19 -1.09 -5.99
C ALA A 103 -11.40 -1.79 -6.64
N GLN A 104 -11.42 -3.13 -6.69
CA GLN A 104 -12.56 -3.88 -7.22
C GLN A 104 -13.80 -3.75 -6.33
N GLU A 105 -13.62 -3.80 -5.02
CA GLU A 105 -14.71 -3.65 -4.06
C GLU A 105 -15.30 -2.24 -4.12
N TYR A 106 -14.45 -1.22 -4.21
CA TYR A 106 -14.88 0.16 -4.34
C TYR A 106 -15.71 0.37 -5.61
N VAL A 107 -15.21 -0.08 -6.76
CA VAL A 107 -15.93 0.05 -8.05
C VAL A 107 -17.27 -0.70 -8.04
N LYS A 108 -17.37 -1.85 -7.35
CA LYS A 108 -18.65 -2.58 -7.21
C LYS A 108 -19.71 -1.83 -6.41
N LYS A 109 -19.29 -0.98 -5.47
CA LYS A 109 -20.18 -0.17 -4.63
C LYS A 109 -20.55 1.17 -5.26
N CYS A 110 -19.83 1.57 -6.32
CA CYS A 110 -20.12 2.80 -7.03
C CYS A 110 -21.43 2.63 -7.84
N GLU A 111 -22.44 3.44 -7.55
CA GLU A 111 -23.78 3.39 -8.17
C GLU A 111 -23.84 4.06 -9.55
N LYS A 112 -22.74 4.05 -10.28
CA LYS A 112 -22.59 4.89 -11.47
C LYS A 112 -23.42 4.47 -12.67
#